data_AF-A0AA86S0W8-F1
#
_entry.id   AF-A0AA86S0W8-F1
#
_cell.length_a   1.000
_cell.length_b   1.000
_cell.length_c   1.000
_cell.angle_alpha   90.00
_cell.angle_beta   90.00
_cell.angle_gamma   90.00
#
_symmetry.space_group_name_H-M   'P 1'
#
loop_
_entity.id
_entity.type
_entity.pdbx_description
1 polymer ?
#
loop_
_entity_poly.entity_id
_entity_poly.type
_entity_poly.pdbx_seq_one_letter_code
_entity_poly.pdbx_strand_id
1 'polypeptide(L)'
;MDTQSAKDTVDIDLGGVSPCGEVIGDLGDDDMVTVLTGMKLNLAFFSEKVANLRNFVMHLETLGVELEGFVLDREDNDVDVGCVGKFLEFDLLCGVLGSEVVELDRFLDTLYAEIADAGERVTSCKPWQDNLLDPEQCLKQSEEQFSEIKKLSASFERTLSSYKRGGIGM
;
A
#
# COMPACT_ATOMS: atom_id res chain seq x y z
N MET A 1 70.09 -27.17 -9.20
CA MET A 1 69.49 -26.49 -8.03
C MET A 1 69.95 -25.04 -8.07
N ASP A 2 69.00 -24.13 -7.82
CA ASP A 2 69.12 -22.68 -7.53
C ASP A 2 69.29 -21.75 -8.75
N THR A 3 68.21 -21.12 -9.24
CA THR A 3 67.53 -19.82 -8.88
C THR A 3 68.21 -18.61 -9.55
N GLN A 4 67.57 -17.56 -10.06
CA GLN A 4 66.18 -17.08 -10.16
C GLN A 4 66.17 -16.01 -11.28
N SER A 5 65.21 -16.07 -12.20
CA SER A 5 65.04 -15.08 -13.28
C SER A 5 64.01 -14.02 -12.90
N ALA A 6 64.39 -12.78 -13.20
CA ALA A 6 63.64 -11.52 -13.30
C ALA A 6 62.20 -11.42 -12.76
N LYS A 7 62.05 -10.43 -11.86
CA LYS A 7 60.85 -9.62 -11.62
C LYS A 7 60.11 -9.30 -12.93
N ASP A 8 58.82 -9.60 -12.96
CA ASP A 8 57.85 -8.84 -13.75
C ASP A 8 56.66 -8.56 -12.84
N THR A 9 56.54 -7.31 -12.41
CA THR A 9 55.45 -6.80 -11.60
C THR A 9 54.29 -6.50 -12.53
N VAL A 10 53.30 -7.38 -12.55
CA VAL A 10 51.99 -7.08 -13.13
C VAL A 10 51.31 -6.09 -12.19
N ASP A 11 51.26 -4.83 -12.57
CA ASP A 11 50.36 -3.84 -11.98
C ASP A 11 48.93 -4.33 -12.22
N ILE A 12 48.31 -4.85 -11.15
CA ILE A 12 46.88 -5.08 -11.10
C ILE A 12 46.28 -3.70 -10.84
N ASP A 13 45.75 -3.10 -11.90
CA ASP A 13 44.85 -1.95 -11.85
C ASP A 13 43.65 -2.29 -10.96
N LEU A 14 43.76 -1.92 -9.68
CA LEU A 14 42.72 -2.08 -8.69
C LEU A 14 41.65 -1.04 -8.96
N GLY A 15 40.60 -1.49 -9.67
CA GLY A 15 39.26 -0.94 -9.56
C GLY A 15 39.16 0.54 -9.87
N GLY A 16 38.91 0.86 -11.13
CA GLY A 16 38.31 2.12 -11.52
C GLY A 16 37.02 2.34 -10.72
N VAL A 17 37.13 3.10 -9.62
CA VAL A 17 36.02 3.86 -9.06
C VAL A 17 35.60 4.79 -10.19
N SER A 18 34.51 4.44 -10.86
CA SER A 18 33.82 5.35 -11.77
C SER A 18 33.36 6.53 -10.91
N PRO A 19 33.97 7.73 -11.03
CA PRO A 19 33.42 8.88 -10.35
C PRO A 19 32.13 9.20 -11.12
N CYS A 20 31.00 9.02 -10.44
CA CYS A 20 29.75 9.60 -10.92
C CYS A 20 30.03 11.08 -11.21
N GLY A 21 29.80 11.50 -12.45
CA GLY A 21 30.24 12.80 -12.95
C GLY A 21 29.79 13.93 -12.04
N GLU A 22 30.77 14.73 -11.62
CA GLU A 22 30.58 15.91 -10.78
C GLU A 22 29.83 16.99 -11.56
N VAL A 23 28.73 17.47 -10.97
CA VAL A 23 28.34 18.88 -10.76
C VAL A 23 26.81 18.91 -10.61
N ILE A 24 26.35 18.79 -9.35
CA ILE A 24 25.41 19.68 -8.63
C ILE A 24 25.12 18.99 -7.29
N GLY A 25 25.60 19.61 -6.21
CA GLY A 25 25.27 19.25 -4.82
C GLY A 25 25.95 17.98 -4.33
N ASP A 26 26.95 18.15 -3.47
CA ASP A 26 27.36 17.16 -2.46
C ASP A 26 26.20 16.93 -1.47
N LEU A 27 25.10 16.34 -1.95
CA LEU A 27 24.15 15.67 -1.08
C LEU A 27 24.72 14.28 -0.89
N GLY A 28 25.47 14.12 0.20
CA GLY A 28 26.20 12.90 0.52
C GLY A 28 25.31 11.67 0.41
N ASP A 29 25.93 10.55 0.04
CA ASP A 29 25.36 9.21 -0.07
C ASP A 29 24.34 8.90 1.05
N ASP A 30 24.63 9.37 2.27
CA ASP A 30 23.79 9.26 3.45
C ASP A 30 22.38 9.89 3.31
N ASP A 31 22.25 11.06 2.66
CA ASP A 31 20.94 11.71 2.47
C ASP A 31 20.06 10.89 1.51
N MET A 32 20.65 10.36 0.44
CA MET A 32 19.94 9.49 -0.51
C MET A 32 19.50 8.17 0.13
N VAL A 33 20.34 7.57 0.99
CA VAL A 33 19.96 6.39 1.79
C VAL A 33 18.75 6.69 2.66
N THR A 34 18.73 7.85 3.34
CA THR A 34 17.62 8.20 4.24
C THR A 34 16.31 8.39 3.47
N VAL A 35 16.33 9.08 2.32
CA VAL A 35 15.15 9.27 1.47
C VAL A 35 14.60 7.93 0.98
N LEU A 36 15.46 7.06 0.45
CA LEU A 36 15.03 5.74 -0.05
C LEU A 36 14.54 4.82 1.08
N THR A 37 15.14 4.91 2.25
CA THR A 37 14.69 4.15 3.43
C THR A 37 13.32 4.63 3.89
N GLY A 38 13.11 5.95 3.95
CA GLY A 38 11.80 6.54 4.28
C GLY A 38 10.72 6.11 3.30
N MET A 39 10.99 6.22 1.99
CA MET A 39 10.07 5.78 0.94
C MET A 39 9.74 4.28 1.05
N LYS A 40 10.74 3.43 1.30
CA LYS A 40 10.53 1.98 1.49
C LYS A 40 9.68 1.67 2.72
N LEU A 41 9.86 2.41 3.82
CA LEU A 41 9.04 2.28 5.03
C LEU A 41 7.59 2.71 4.77
N ASN A 42 7.39 3.84 4.09
CA ASN A 42 6.06 4.34 3.73
C ASN A 42 5.32 3.36 2.80
N LEU A 43 6.03 2.76 1.85
CA LEU A 43 5.48 1.72 1.00
C LEU A 43 5.11 0.45 1.79
N ALA A 44 5.99 -0.01 2.67
CA ALA A 44 5.71 -1.18 3.51
C ALA A 44 4.48 -0.92 4.41
N PHE A 45 4.39 0.29 4.98
CA PHE A 45 3.23 0.73 5.75
C PHE A 45 1.95 0.74 4.92
N PHE A 46 1.98 1.30 3.71
CA PHE A 46 0.84 1.28 2.79
C PHE A 46 0.37 -0.15 2.51
N SER A 47 1.31 -1.02 2.13
CA SER A 47 1.05 -2.43 1.82
C SER A 47 0.44 -3.18 3.01
N GLU A 48 1.00 -2.99 4.21
CA GLU A 48 0.47 -3.59 5.44
C GLU A 48 -0.95 -3.08 5.75
N LYS A 49 -1.18 -1.77 5.61
CA LYS A 49 -2.51 -1.18 5.84
C LYS A 49 -3.53 -1.70 4.82
N VAL A 50 -3.16 -1.84 3.55
CA VAL A 50 -4.01 -2.45 2.51
C VAL A 50 -4.36 -3.90 2.85
N ALA A 51 -3.38 -4.71 3.27
CA ALA A 51 -3.61 -6.09 3.69
C ALA A 51 -4.55 -6.17 4.90
N ASN A 52 -4.42 -5.26 5.87
CA ASN A 52 -5.32 -5.17 7.02
C ASN A 52 -6.74 -4.78 6.61
N LEU A 53 -6.90 -3.80 5.71
CA LEU A 53 -8.20 -3.43 5.16
C LEU A 53 -8.83 -4.56 4.35
N ARG A 54 -8.03 -5.41 3.68
CA ARG A 54 -8.55 -6.59 2.99
C ARG A 54 -9.21 -7.56 3.97
N ASN A 55 -8.58 -7.81 5.12
CA ASN A 55 -9.16 -8.63 6.19
C ASN A 55 -10.44 -8.00 6.76
N PHE A 56 -10.44 -6.68 6.94
CA PHE A 56 -11.61 -5.93 7.37
C PHE A 56 -12.78 -6.06 6.39
N VAL A 57 -12.52 -5.97 5.09
CA VAL A 57 -13.52 -6.16 4.04
C VAL A 57 -14.10 -7.57 4.05
N MET A 58 -13.28 -8.61 4.20
CA MET A 58 -13.79 -9.99 4.30
C MET A 58 -14.75 -10.18 5.49
N HIS A 59 -14.48 -9.49 6.60
CA HIS A 59 -15.38 -9.49 7.76
C HIS A 59 -16.70 -8.77 7.43
N LEU A 60 -16.63 -7.60 6.78
CA LEU A 60 -17.82 -6.88 6.32
C LEU A 60 -18.67 -7.67 5.32
N GLU A 61 -18.05 -8.40 4.39
CA GLU A 61 -18.77 -9.29 3.46
C GLU A 61 -19.54 -10.37 4.21
N THR A 62 -18.90 -11.00 5.20
CA THR A 62 -19.53 -12.02 6.05
C THR A 62 -20.73 -11.43 6.79
N LEU A 63 -20.56 -10.26 7.40
CA LEU A 63 -21.63 -9.56 8.10
C LEU A 63 -22.77 -9.15 7.15
N GLY A 64 -22.45 -8.74 5.92
CA GLY A 64 -23.43 -8.41 4.89
C GLY A 64 -24.31 -9.60 4.49
N VAL A 65 -23.72 -10.80 4.38
CA VAL A 65 -24.47 -12.04 4.12
C VAL A 65 -25.38 -12.41 5.29
N GLU A 66 -24.93 -12.24 6.54
CA GLU A 66 -25.79 -12.44 7.73
C GLU A 66 -27.00 -11.50 7.70
N LEU A 67 -26.78 -10.22 7.34
CA LEU A 67 -27.85 -9.22 7.23
C LEU A 67 -28.86 -9.55 6.13
N GLU A 68 -28.40 -10.01 4.96
CA GLU A 68 -29.30 -10.43 3.88
C GLU A 68 -30.22 -11.57 4.34
N GLY A 69 -29.70 -12.54 5.10
CA GLY A 69 -30.50 -13.59 5.73
C GLY A 69 -31.59 -13.04 6.65
N PHE A 70 -31.26 -12.08 7.52
CA PHE A 70 -32.25 -11.44 8.40
C PHE A 70 -33.31 -10.63 7.66
N VAL A 71 -33.01 -10.11 6.47
CA VAL A 71 -34.01 -9.42 5.63
C VAL A 71 -34.98 -10.42 5.01
N LEU A 72 -34.49 -11.58 4.57
CA LEU A 72 -35.30 -12.63 3.93
C LEU A 72 -36.19 -13.38 4.93
N ASP A 73 -35.70 -13.64 6.14
CA ASP A 73 -36.44 -14.35 7.20
C ASP A 73 -37.50 -13.48 7.90
N ARG A 74 -37.66 -12.22 7.48
CA ARG A 74 -38.62 -11.26 8.04
C ARG A 74 -40.05 -11.54 7.53
N GLU A 75 -40.53 -12.78 7.70
CA GLU A 75 -41.88 -13.20 7.35
C GLU A 75 -42.89 -12.89 8.48
N ASP A 76 -42.41 -12.66 9.71
CA ASP A 76 -43.19 -12.18 10.86
C ASP A 76 -42.68 -10.80 11.32
N ASN A 77 -43.60 -9.88 11.59
CA ASN A 77 -43.36 -8.45 11.83
C ASN A 77 -42.61 -8.09 13.14
N ASP A 78 -41.94 -9.04 13.80
CA ASP A 78 -41.14 -8.77 14.99
C ASP A 78 -39.68 -8.58 14.62
N VAL A 79 -39.24 -7.32 14.59
CA VAL A 79 -37.84 -6.96 14.40
C VAL A 79 -37.08 -7.33 15.68
N ASP A 80 -36.31 -8.41 15.62
CA ASP A 80 -35.42 -8.81 16.71
C ASP A 80 -34.38 -7.71 17.01
N VAL A 81 -34.14 -7.44 18.30
CA VAL A 81 -33.14 -6.46 18.76
C VAL A 81 -31.74 -6.88 18.33
N GLY A 82 -31.46 -8.18 18.22
CA GLY A 82 -30.21 -8.71 17.68
C GLY A 82 -29.98 -8.31 16.22
N CYS A 83 -31.03 -8.33 15.40
CA CYS A 83 -31.01 -7.89 14.00
C CYS A 83 -30.67 -6.39 13.89
N VAL A 84 -31.31 -5.53 14.70
CA VAL A 84 -31.02 -4.07 14.70
C VAL A 84 -29.56 -3.80 15.09
N GLY A 85 -29.04 -4.51 16.10
CA GLY A 85 -27.64 -4.38 16.52
C GLY A 85 -26.66 -4.70 15.40
N LYS A 86 -26.91 -5.77 14.62
CA LYS A 86 -26.10 -6.18 13.48
C LYS A 86 -26.14 -5.15 12.33
N PHE A 87 -27.29 -4.55 12.06
CA PHE A 87 -27.41 -3.48 11.07
C PHE A 87 -26.59 -2.23 11.45
N LEU A 88 -26.62 -1.87 12.74
CA LEU A 88 -25.82 -0.75 13.27
C LEU A 88 -24.32 -1.05 13.25
N GLU A 89 -23.93 -2.27 13.60
CA GLU A 89 -22.54 -2.73 13.49
C GLU A 89 -22.05 -2.60 12.04
N PHE A 90 -22.83 -3.06 11.07
CA PHE A 90 -22.49 -2.94 9.66
C PHE A 90 -22.43 -1.48 9.18
N ASP A 91 -23.39 -0.62 9.54
CA ASP A 91 -23.37 0.82 9.21
C ASP A 91 -22.12 1.52 9.74
N LEU A 92 -21.76 1.25 11.00
CA LEU A 92 -20.56 1.78 11.62
C LEU A 92 -19.28 1.30 10.91
N LEU A 93 -19.15 -0.01 10.67
CA LEU A 93 -17.97 -0.59 10.02
C LEU A 93 -17.82 -0.11 8.57
N CYS A 94 -18.91 0.11 7.85
CA CYS A 94 -18.88 0.75 6.53
C CYS A 94 -18.34 2.18 6.61
N GLY A 95 -18.77 2.96 7.60
CA GLY A 95 -18.25 4.30 7.84
C GLY A 95 -16.76 4.32 8.17
N VAL A 96 -16.29 3.38 9.00
CA VAL A 96 -14.86 3.20 9.30
C VAL A 96 -14.08 2.86 8.03
N LEU A 97 -14.55 1.90 7.24
CA LEU A 97 -13.91 1.52 5.98
C LEU A 97 -13.84 2.71 5.01
N GLY A 98 -14.93 3.44 4.83
CA GLY A 98 -14.97 4.60 3.93
C GLY A 98 -13.98 5.68 4.35
N SER A 99 -13.89 5.97 5.66
CA SER A 99 -12.90 6.92 6.19
C SER A 99 -11.46 6.46 5.93
N GLU A 100 -11.16 5.19 6.19
CA GLU A 100 -9.82 4.66 5.99
C GLU A 100 -9.43 4.57 4.51
N VAL A 101 -10.38 4.29 3.63
CA VAL A 101 -10.16 4.35 2.18
C VAL A 101 -9.77 5.76 1.76
N VAL A 102 -10.49 6.80 2.22
CA VAL A 102 -10.17 8.20 1.87
C VAL A 102 -8.80 8.61 2.40
N GLU A 103 -8.48 8.23 3.64
CA GLU A 103 -7.18 8.54 4.24
C GLU A 103 -6.04 7.86 3.47
N LEU A 104 -6.21 6.59 3.13
CA LEU A 104 -5.19 5.80 2.45
C LEU A 104 -5.01 6.23 0.98
N ASP A 105 -6.07 6.70 0.33
CA ASP A 105 -5.99 7.30 -1.02
C ASP A 105 -5.14 8.58 -1.01
N ARG A 106 -5.34 9.46 -0.02
CA ARG A 106 -4.50 10.64 0.18
C ARG A 106 -3.05 10.28 0.53
N PHE A 107 -2.85 9.22 1.31
CA PHE A 107 -1.50 8.72 1.61
C PHE A 107 -0.81 8.20 0.35
N LEU A 108 -1.53 7.49 -0.52
CA LEU A 108 -1.02 7.01 -1.80
C LEU A 108 -0.56 8.16 -2.71
N ASP A 109 -1.31 9.26 -2.77
CA ASP A 109 -0.88 10.48 -3.50
C ASP A 109 0.45 11.03 -2.95
N THR A 110 0.61 11.00 -1.62
CA THR A 110 1.86 11.42 -0.96
C THR A 110 3.01 10.48 -1.32
N LEU A 111 2.75 9.17 -1.32
CA LEU A 111 3.73 8.16 -1.69
C LEU A 111 4.18 8.29 -3.15
N TYR A 112 3.27 8.60 -4.09
CA TYR A 112 3.66 8.89 -5.47
C TYR A 112 4.53 10.13 -5.61
N ALA A 113 4.25 11.18 -4.84
CA ALA A 113 5.08 12.38 -4.82
C ALA A 113 6.49 12.07 -4.30
N GLU A 114 6.61 11.27 -3.24
CA GLU A 114 7.90 10.81 -2.69
C GLU A 114 8.67 9.94 -3.70
N ILE A 115 7.99 9.03 -4.40
CA ILE A 115 8.62 8.19 -5.43
C ILE A 115 9.11 9.05 -6.60
N ALA A 116 8.34 10.05 -7.03
CA ALA A 116 8.75 10.94 -8.11
C ALA A 116 9.98 11.78 -7.73
N ASP A 117 10.00 12.33 -6.52
CA ASP A 117 11.15 13.09 -5.98
C ASP A 117 12.40 12.20 -5.84
N ALA A 118 12.25 11.00 -5.27
CA ALA A 118 13.34 10.03 -5.17
C ALA A 118 13.83 9.58 -6.55
N GLY A 119 12.92 9.38 -7.51
CA GLY A 119 13.24 9.01 -8.88
C GLY A 119 14.09 10.07 -9.60
N GLU A 120 13.73 11.35 -9.49
CA GLU A 120 14.52 12.46 -10.04
C GLU A 120 15.97 12.41 -9.52
N ARG A 121 16.13 12.15 -8.22
CA ARG A 121 17.44 12.08 -7.55
C ARG A 121 18.24 10.82 -7.94
N VAL A 122 17.56 9.69 -8.14
CA VAL A 122 18.13 8.37 -8.48
C VAL A 122 18.56 8.26 -9.95
N THR A 123 17.92 8.98 -10.88
CA THR A 123 18.29 8.94 -12.31
C THR A 123 19.75 9.34 -12.58
N SER A 124 20.38 10.04 -11.63
CA SER A 124 21.80 10.41 -11.67
C SER A 124 22.76 9.25 -11.36
N CYS A 125 22.31 8.15 -10.73
CA CYS A 125 23.21 7.14 -10.16
C CYS A 125 22.65 5.70 -10.25
N LYS A 126 23.26 4.88 -11.12
CA LYS A 126 22.81 3.51 -11.47
C LYS A 126 22.63 2.51 -10.29
N PRO A 127 23.49 2.46 -9.25
CA PRO A 127 23.33 1.51 -8.13
C PRO A 127 21.99 1.65 -7.38
N TRP A 128 21.37 2.82 -7.50
CA TRP A 128 20.14 3.15 -6.80
C TRP A 128 18.88 2.79 -7.60
N GLN A 129 19.00 2.57 -8.91
CA GLN A 129 17.89 2.12 -9.77
C GLN A 129 17.50 0.68 -9.46
N ASP A 130 18.48 -0.20 -9.25
CA ASP A 130 18.22 -1.61 -8.89
C ASP A 130 17.50 -1.73 -7.54
N ASN A 131 17.70 -0.76 -6.64
CA ASN A 131 17.04 -0.69 -5.34
C ASN A 131 15.54 -0.30 -5.40
N LEU A 132 15.05 0.16 -6.56
CA LEU A 132 13.67 0.61 -6.77
C LEU A 132 12.76 -0.45 -7.42
N LEU A 133 13.33 -1.49 -8.06
CA LEU A 133 12.56 -2.47 -8.81
C LEU A 133 11.57 -3.28 -7.94
N ASP A 134 12.02 -3.69 -6.74
CA ASP A 134 11.22 -4.44 -5.76
C ASP A 134 10.11 -3.57 -5.11
N PRO A 135 10.39 -2.32 -4.68
CA PRO A 135 9.37 -1.36 -4.27
C PRO A 135 8.27 -1.10 -5.32
N GLU A 136 8.62 -0.91 -6.59
CA GLU A 136 7.63 -0.66 -7.65
C GLU A 136 6.65 -1.83 -7.83
N GLN A 137 7.15 -3.06 -7.77
CA GLN A 137 6.32 -4.25 -7.87
C GLN A 137 5.40 -4.40 -6.65
N CYS A 138 5.93 -4.18 -5.45
CA CYS A 138 5.15 -4.22 -4.22
C CYS A 138 4.04 -3.14 -4.22
N LEU A 139 4.36 -1.93 -4.68
CA LEU A 139 3.38 -0.84 -4.82
C LEU A 139 2.24 -1.22 -5.76
N LYS A 140 2.55 -1.74 -6.94
CA LYS A 140 1.53 -2.16 -7.92
C LYS A 140 0.58 -3.20 -7.35
N GLN A 141 1.10 -4.22 -6.68
CA GLN A 141 0.28 -5.26 -6.06
C GLN A 141 -0.62 -4.69 -4.96
N SER A 142 -0.07 -3.82 -4.12
CA SER A 142 -0.82 -3.14 -3.05
C SER A 142 -1.91 -2.23 -3.63
N GLU A 143 -1.61 -1.48 -4.69
CA GLU A 143 -2.53 -0.59 -5.37
C GLU A 143 -3.69 -1.35 -6.03
N GLU A 144 -3.42 -2.48 -6.67
CA GLU A 144 -4.46 -3.37 -7.22
C GLU A 144 -5.42 -3.84 -6.12
N GLN A 145 -4.89 -4.31 -4.99
CA GLN A 145 -5.71 -4.72 -3.85
C GLN A 145 -6.52 -3.54 -3.29
N PHE A 146 -5.90 -2.37 -3.18
CA PHE A 146 -6.57 -1.17 -2.71
C PHE A 146 -7.70 -0.72 -3.64
N SER A 147 -7.53 -0.85 -4.95
CA SER A 147 -8.57 -0.58 -5.96
C SER A 147 -9.79 -1.49 -5.77
N GLU A 148 -9.57 -2.78 -5.49
CA GLU A 148 -10.67 -3.71 -5.18
C GLU A 148 -11.37 -3.32 -3.86
N ILE A 149 -10.63 -2.91 -2.84
CA ILE A 149 -11.20 -2.42 -1.58
C ILE A 149 -12.09 -1.18 -1.82
N LYS A 150 -11.64 -0.24 -2.67
CA LYS A 150 -12.44 0.94 -3.05
C LYS A 150 -13.77 0.55 -3.70
N LYS A 151 -13.75 -0.43 -4.61
CA LYS A 151 -14.98 -0.94 -5.27
C LYS A 151 -15.93 -1.59 -4.26
N LEU A 152 -15.39 -2.39 -3.34
CA LEU A 152 -16.19 -3.08 -2.31
C LEU A 152 -16.79 -2.07 -1.32
N SER A 153 -16.00 -1.09 -0.86
CA SER A 153 -16.48 0.02 -0.03
C SER A 153 -17.67 0.74 -0.67
N ALA A 154 -17.56 1.16 -1.93
CA ALA A 154 -18.65 1.79 -2.67
C ALA A 154 -19.87 0.85 -2.88
N SER A 155 -19.63 -0.47 -2.96
CA SER A 155 -20.70 -1.46 -3.01
C SER A 155 -21.48 -1.52 -1.70
N PHE A 156 -20.79 -1.57 -0.55
CA PHE A 156 -21.43 -1.58 0.75
C PHE A 156 -22.24 -0.32 1.02
N GLU A 157 -21.72 0.86 0.66
CA GLU A 157 -22.46 2.13 0.78
C GLU A 157 -23.77 2.11 -0.04
N ARG A 158 -23.72 1.50 -1.24
CA ARG A 158 -24.90 1.34 -2.09
C ARG A 158 -25.91 0.38 -1.46
N THR A 159 -25.45 -0.75 -0.93
CA THR A 159 -26.28 -1.74 -0.23
C THR A 159 -26.98 -1.08 0.97
N LEU A 160 -26.21 -0.38 1.80
CA LEU A 160 -26.71 0.36 2.96
C LEU A 160 -27.75 1.43 2.58
N SER A 161 -27.50 2.16 1.49
CA SER A 161 -28.46 3.13 0.95
C SER A 161 -29.76 2.47 0.47
N SER A 162 -29.68 1.25 -0.04
CA SER A 162 -30.86 0.49 -0.48
C SER A 162 -31.73 0.07 0.71
N TYR A 163 -31.13 -0.36 1.82
CA TYR A 163 -31.86 -0.67 3.06
C TYR A 163 -32.54 0.56 3.66
N LYS A 164 -31.88 1.73 3.62
CA LYS A 164 -32.47 3.01 4.06
C LYS A 164 -33.65 3.46 3.18
N ARG A 165 -33.64 3.14 1.87
CA ARG A 165 -34.69 3.53 0.91
C ARG A 165 -35.84 2.52 0.84
N GLY A 166 -35.58 1.24 1.09
CA GLY A 166 -36.54 0.13 0.96
C GLY A 166 -37.61 0.04 2.06
N GLY A 167 -37.63 0.96 3.02
CA GLY A 167 -38.63 0.96 4.09
C GLY A 167 -38.20 0.24 5.37
N ILE A 168 -36.89 0.18 5.67
CA ILE A 168 -36.45 0.13 7.07
C ILE A 168 -36.20 1.58 7.47
N GLY A 169 -37.29 2.33 7.66
CA GLY A 169 -37.22 3.51 8.51
C GLY A 169 -36.85 3.03 9.90
N MET A 170 -35.66 3.39 10.36
CA MET A 170 -35.46 3.53 11.80
C MET A 170 -36.41 4.61 12.32
#